data_AF-A0A0P7VGE6-F1
#
_entry.id   AF-A0A0P7VGE6-F1
#
_cell.length_a   1.000
_cell.length_b   1.000
_cell.length_c   1.000
_cell.angle_alpha   90.00
_cell.angle_beta   90.00
_cell.angle_gamma   90.00
#
_symmetry.space_group_name_H-M   'P 1'
#
loop_
_entity.id
_entity.type
_entity.pdbx_description
1 polymer ?
#
loop_
_entity_poly.entity_id
_entity_poly.type
_entity_poly.pdbx_seq_one_letter_code
_entity_poly.pdbx_strand_id
1 'polypeptide(L)'
;MLREQGEEEEEEEELEEVEEEEGEAEDDQEEASEDEGDGAHGQATEEAKPKPKPFMLPNLVPPKIPDGEKVDFDDIHRKRMEKDLNELQALIESHFENRKKEEEELISLKERIEKRRSERAEQHRIRSEREKERQKRVEEERARKEEEEAKKKAEDDAKKKKTLTSLHFGGYMQRTDRRSGKKQTEREKKKKILSDRRKPLNIEHLSEDKIREKANELWKWMHQLEAEKFELQYKFARQKYEASKGCSAAALLSFIHTFLLITGPYRAGQGKANADSTINVLRNRVSDHQK
;
A
#
# COMPACT_ATOMS: atom_id res chain seq x y z
N MET A 1 -27.20 17.29 -7.24
CA MET A 1 -26.04 16.84 -8.05
C MET A 1 -24.69 17.32 -7.54
N LEU A 2 -24.34 18.61 -7.49
CA LEU A 2 -23.04 19.06 -6.90
C LEU A 2 -23.10 19.32 -5.38
N ARG A 3 -24.30 19.43 -4.80
CA ARG A 3 -24.50 19.64 -3.35
C ARG A 3 -24.65 18.32 -2.58
N GLU A 4 -25.36 17.36 -3.17
CA GLU A 4 -25.49 15.99 -2.61
C GLU A 4 -24.16 15.23 -2.57
N GLN A 5 -23.24 15.50 -3.51
CA GLN A 5 -21.91 14.86 -3.48
C GLN A 5 -21.00 15.41 -2.38
N GLY A 6 -21.29 16.61 -1.85
CA GLY A 6 -20.54 17.15 -0.71
C GLY A 6 -21.08 16.66 0.64
N GLU A 7 -22.38 16.36 0.72
CA GLU A 7 -23.01 15.84 1.94
C GLU A 7 -22.70 14.34 2.14
N GLU A 8 -22.53 13.56 1.06
CA GLU A 8 -22.07 12.15 1.14
C GLU A 8 -20.57 12.02 1.49
N GLU A 9 -19.72 12.99 1.11
CA GLU A 9 -18.30 13.00 1.49
C GLU A 9 -18.10 13.45 2.95
N GLU A 10 -18.94 14.35 3.49
CA GLU A 10 -18.92 14.74 4.91
C GLU A 10 -19.44 13.61 5.85
N GLU A 11 -20.44 12.82 5.42
CA GLU A 11 -20.93 11.67 6.21
C GLU A 11 -19.94 10.48 6.24
N GLU A 12 -19.10 10.30 5.20
CA GLU A 12 -18.04 9.28 5.19
C GLU A 12 -16.86 9.67 6.08
N GLU A 13 -16.48 10.96 6.17
CA GLU A 13 -15.44 11.44 7.10
C GLU A 13 -15.88 11.35 8.57
N GLU A 14 -17.14 11.65 8.90
CA GLU A 14 -17.65 11.58 10.30
C GLU A 14 -17.78 10.12 10.81
N LEU A 15 -17.93 9.13 9.92
CA LEU A 15 -17.98 7.71 10.28
C LEU A 15 -16.59 7.08 10.46
N GLU A 16 -15.55 7.56 9.75
CA GLU A 16 -14.17 7.12 9.97
C GLU A 16 -13.60 7.65 11.30
N GLU A 17 -13.97 8.86 11.72
CA GLU A 17 -13.48 9.46 12.98
C GLU A 17 -14.03 8.74 14.23
N VAL A 18 -15.24 8.15 14.14
CA VAL A 18 -15.86 7.38 15.24
C VAL A 18 -15.30 5.95 15.36
N GLU A 19 -14.82 5.34 14.27
CA GLU A 19 -14.18 4.02 14.32
C GLU A 19 -12.75 4.05 14.90
N GLU A 20 -12.06 5.20 14.86
CA GLU A 20 -10.72 5.34 15.49
C GLU A 20 -10.79 5.57 17.00
N GLU A 21 -11.82 6.24 17.54
CA GLU A 21 -11.94 6.53 18.99
C GLU A 21 -12.29 5.27 19.84
N GLU A 22 -13.02 4.28 19.30
CA GLU A 22 -13.34 3.04 20.04
C GLU A 22 -12.18 2.02 20.07
N GLY A 23 -11.11 2.24 19.28
CA GLY A 23 -9.98 1.31 19.17
C GLY A 23 -8.88 1.45 20.23
N GLU A 24 -8.80 2.57 20.94
CA GLU A 24 -7.68 2.88 21.86
C GLU A 24 -7.93 2.51 23.35
N ALA A 25 -9.10 1.98 23.72
CA ALA A 25 -9.46 1.78 25.14
C ALA A 25 -9.11 0.41 25.76
N GLU A 26 -8.54 -0.54 25.01
CA GLU A 26 -8.28 -1.92 25.49
C GLU A 26 -6.81 -2.37 25.32
N ASP A 27 -5.82 -1.64 25.83
CA ASP A 27 -4.48 -2.24 26.07
C ASP A 27 -3.68 -1.47 27.13
N ASP A 28 -4.06 -1.60 28.41
CA ASP A 28 -3.17 -1.19 29.52
C ASP A 28 -3.58 -1.87 30.83
N GLN A 29 -3.11 -3.10 31.06
CA GLN A 29 -2.81 -3.66 32.39
C GLN A 29 -2.27 -5.09 32.30
N GLU A 30 -0.94 -5.24 32.32
CA GLU A 30 -0.26 -6.38 32.98
C GLU A 30 1.24 -6.08 33.05
N GLU A 31 1.73 -5.59 34.20
CA GLU A 31 3.13 -5.70 34.61
C GLU A 31 3.27 -5.62 36.14
N ALA A 32 4.11 -6.52 36.65
CA ALA A 32 4.86 -6.53 37.90
C ALA A 32 4.14 -6.42 39.28
N SER A 33 4.13 -7.56 39.99
CA SER A 33 4.11 -7.62 41.46
C SER A 33 5.45 -8.16 41.98
N GLU A 34 6.26 -7.30 42.60
CA GLU A 34 7.36 -7.67 43.50
C GLU A 34 7.28 -6.84 44.80
N ASP A 35 7.00 -7.56 45.89
CA ASP A 35 7.67 -7.61 47.20
C ASP A 35 7.89 -6.40 48.16
N GLU A 36 7.58 -6.69 49.43
CA GLU A 36 8.01 -6.16 50.75
C GLU A 36 7.82 -4.68 51.17
N GLY A 37 7.25 -4.48 52.38
CA GLY A 37 7.28 -3.20 53.10
C GLY A 37 6.37 -3.09 54.33
N ASP A 38 6.89 -3.54 55.47
CA ASP A 38 6.43 -3.24 56.84
C ASP A 38 6.41 -1.72 57.16
N GLY A 39 5.53 -1.26 58.07
CA GLY A 39 5.61 0.09 58.64
C GLY A 39 4.29 0.76 59.03
N ALA A 40 4.09 0.92 60.33
CA ALA A 40 2.90 1.42 61.01
C ALA A 40 2.67 2.97 61.02
N HIS A 41 1.46 3.34 61.48
CA HIS A 41 0.98 4.66 61.99
C HIS A 41 0.44 5.65 60.93
N GLY A 42 -0.73 6.30 61.02
CA GLY A 42 -1.81 6.38 62.00
C GLY A 42 -2.51 7.75 61.90
N GLN A 43 -3.84 7.81 61.71
CA GLN A 43 -4.84 8.85 62.07
C GLN A 43 -6.10 8.63 61.18
N ALA A 44 -7.28 8.20 61.64
CA ALA A 44 -8.22 8.70 62.66
C ALA A 44 -9.12 9.86 62.17
N THR A 45 -10.39 9.55 61.87
CA THR A 45 -11.64 10.33 62.16
C THR A 45 -12.84 9.48 61.68
N GLU A 46 -13.61 8.84 62.58
CA GLU A 46 -14.97 9.22 63.05
C GLU A 46 -16.07 8.93 61.97
N GLU A 47 -17.18 8.21 62.18
CA GLU A 47 -18.15 8.20 63.29
C GLU A 47 -19.00 6.88 63.36
N ALA A 48 -19.62 6.66 64.53
CA ALA A 48 -20.90 5.97 64.78
C ALA A 48 -21.05 4.43 64.64
N LYS A 49 -20.62 3.69 65.67
CA LYS A 49 -21.13 2.33 66.00
C LYS A 49 -22.33 2.41 66.98
N PRO A 50 -23.47 1.74 66.72
CA PRO A 50 -24.48 1.50 67.75
C PRO A 50 -24.03 0.36 68.67
N LYS A 51 -24.16 0.54 69.99
CA LYS A 51 -23.83 -0.47 71.02
C LYS A 51 -24.72 -1.73 70.86
N PRO A 52 -24.16 -2.94 70.73
CA PRO A 52 -24.90 -4.16 70.99
C PRO A 52 -24.84 -4.52 72.48
N LYS A 53 -26.00 -4.92 73.02
CA LYS A 53 -26.24 -5.35 74.39
C LYS A 53 -25.33 -6.54 74.78
N PRO A 54 -24.96 -6.71 76.07
CA PRO A 54 -24.24 -7.91 76.50
C PRO A 54 -25.19 -9.11 76.44
N PHE A 55 -25.15 -9.88 75.35
CA PHE A 55 -25.77 -11.19 75.31
C PHE A 55 -24.90 -12.13 76.14
N MET A 56 -25.53 -12.67 77.18
CA MET A 56 -24.92 -13.45 78.24
C MET A 56 -24.27 -14.70 77.66
N LEU A 57 -22.97 -14.87 77.93
CA LEU A 57 -22.27 -16.14 77.74
C LEU A 57 -23.01 -17.20 78.57
N PRO A 58 -23.57 -18.27 77.97
CA PRO A 58 -24.05 -19.38 78.75
C PRO A 58 -22.84 -20.04 79.42
N ASN A 59 -22.93 -20.22 80.73
CA ASN A 59 -21.93 -20.88 81.57
C ASN A 59 -21.24 -22.03 80.81
N LEU A 60 -19.93 -21.89 80.58
CA LEU A 60 -19.04 -22.97 80.20
C LEU A 60 -19.04 -24.01 81.33
N VAL A 61 -20.00 -24.93 81.27
CA VAL A 61 -19.86 -26.25 81.89
C VAL A 61 -18.72 -26.93 81.12
N PRO A 62 -17.61 -27.32 81.77
CA PRO A 62 -16.59 -28.13 81.12
C PRO A 62 -17.30 -29.34 80.52
N PRO A 63 -17.19 -29.61 79.21
CA PRO A 63 -17.83 -30.76 78.61
C PRO A 63 -17.41 -31.99 79.42
N LYS A 64 -18.40 -32.62 80.08
CA LYS A 64 -18.23 -33.94 80.67
C LYS A 64 -17.79 -34.82 79.51
N ILE A 65 -16.52 -35.23 79.52
CA ILE A 65 -16.05 -36.34 78.69
C ILE A 65 -16.89 -37.54 79.15
N PRO A 66 -17.76 -38.09 78.29
CA PRO A 66 -18.45 -39.33 78.63
C PRO A 66 -17.37 -40.41 78.79
N ASP A 67 -17.31 -40.97 79.99
CA ASP A 67 -16.43 -42.08 80.34
C ASP A 67 -16.59 -43.24 79.34
N GLY A 68 -15.49 -43.60 78.68
CA GLY A 68 -15.20 -45.00 78.39
C GLY A 68 -15.81 -45.65 77.16
N GLU A 69 -16.13 -44.92 76.08
CA GLU A 69 -16.14 -45.55 74.77
C GLU A 69 -14.69 -45.55 74.26
N LYS A 70 -14.10 -46.74 74.14
CA LYS A 70 -12.74 -46.92 73.63
C LYS A 70 -12.63 -46.16 72.31
N VAL A 71 -11.92 -45.03 72.35
CA VAL A 71 -11.49 -44.34 71.15
C VAL A 71 -10.47 -45.27 70.49
N ASP A 72 -10.95 -46.07 69.55
CA ASP A 72 -10.11 -46.98 68.80
C ASP A 72 -9.18 -46.13 67.92
N PHE A 73 -7.91 -46.00 68.32
CA PHE A 73 -6.90 -45.27 67.56
C PHE A 73 -6.75 -45.80 66.14
N ASP A 74 -6.99 -47.09 65.93
CA ASP A 74 -7.05 -47.71 64.60
C ASP A 74 -8.24 -47.21 63.77
N ASP A 75 -9.37 -46.90 64.42
CA ASP A 75 -10.54 -46.32 63.75
C ASP A 75 -10.30 -44.86 63.36
N ILE A 76 -9.64 -44.08 64.23
CA ILE A 76 -9.19 -42.73 63.88
C ILE A 76 -8.20 -42.76 62.71
N HIS A 77 -7.26 -43.72 62.70
CA HIS A 77 -6.28 -43.83 61.63
C HIS A 77 -6.93 -44.25 60.30
N ARG A 78 -7.85 -45.22 60.32
CA ARG A 78 -8.66 -45.58 59.13
C ARG A 78 -9.47 -44.40 58.61
N LYS A 79 -10.20 -43.69 59.48
CA LYS A 79 -11.00 -42.51 59.11
C LYS A 79 -10.14 -41.38 58.53
N ARG A 80 -8.92 -41.21 59.02
CA ARG A 80 -7.95 -40.27 58.42
C ARG A 80 -7.57 -40.71 57.02
N MET A 81 -7.14 -41.96 56.83
CA MET A 81 -6.77 -42.48 55.52
C MET A 81 -7.93 -42.43 54.52
N GLU A 82 -9.15 -42.76 54.94
CA GLU A 82 -10.36 -42.66 54.11
C GLU A 82 -10.69 -41.21 53.74
N LYS A 83 -10.56 -40.27 54.69
CA LYS A 83 -10.74 -38.84 54.40
C LYS A 83 -9.71 -38.36 53.39
N ASP A 84 -8.43 -38.66 53.61
CA ASP A 84 -7.34 -38.22 52.76
C ASP A 84 -7.49 -38.80 51.34
N LEU A 85 -7.90 -40.07 51.21
CA LEU A 85 -8.18 -40.70 49.93
C LEU A 85 -9.38 -40.05 49.21
N ASN A 86 -10.47 -39.77 49.92
CA ASN A 86 -11.63 -39.10 49.34
C ASN A 86 -11.33 -37.65 48.95
N GLU A 87 -10.56 -36.94 49.76
CA GLU A 87 -10.12 -35.57 49.48
C GLU A 87 -9.20 -35.52 48.25
N LEU A 88 -8.25 -36.46 48.14
CA LEU A 88 -7.41 -36.60 46.95
C LEU A 88 -8.24 -36.92 45.70
N GLN A 89 -9.21 -37.82 45.79
CA GLN A 89 -10.11 -38.12 44.66
C GLN A 89 -10.92 -36.89 44.23
N ALA A 90 -11.49 -36.16 45.19
CA ALA A 90 -12.25 -34.93 44.91
C ALA A 90 -11.38 -33.83 44.29
N LEU A 91 -10.13 -33.66 44.74
CA LEU A 91 -9.16 -32.73 44.15
C LEU A 91 -8.80 -33.11 42.71
N ILE A 92 -8.57 -34.41 42.46
CA ILE A 92 -8.28 -34.93 41.13
C ILE A 92 -9.47 -34.65 40.18
N GLU A 93 -10.68 -35.02 40.59
CA GLU A 93 -11.90 -34.81 39.81
C GLU A 93 -12.15 -33.32 39.55
N SER A 94 -12.05 -32.49 40.60
CA SER A 94 -12.21 -31.03 40.47
C SER A 94 -11.18 -30.42 39.51
N HIS A 95 -9.92 -30.86 39.53
CA HIS A 95 -8.89 -30.33 38.64
C HIS A 95 -9.19 -30.68 37.18
N PHE A 96 -9.62 -31.92 36.88
CA PHE A 96 -9.98 -32.32 35.52
C PHE A 96 -11.27 -31.66 35.04
N GLU A 97 -12.27 -31.56 35.90
CA GLU A 97 -13.52 -30.87 35.54
C GLU A 97 -13.30 -29.39 35.27
N ASN A 98 -12.51 -28.70 36.10
CA ASN A 98 -12.22 -27.28 35.91
C ASN A 98 -11.44 -27.06 34.60
N ARG A 99 -10.36 -27.81 34.38
CA ARG A 99 -9.59 -27.74 33.12
C ARG A 99 -10.45 -28.04 31.91
N LYS A 100 -11.35 -29.02 31.99
CA LYS A 100 -12.26 -29.37 30.89
C LYS A 100 -13.27 -28.26 30.61
N LYS A 101 -13.90 -27.69 31.65
CA LYS A 101 -14.85 -26.57 31.50
C LYS A 101 -14.15 -25.34 30.91
N GLU A 102 -12.98 -24.98 31.43
CA GLU A 102 -12.18 -23.87 30.91
C GLU A 102 -11.74 -24.09 29.45
N GLU A 103 -11.33 -25.31 29.09
CA GLU A 103 -10.98 -25.65 27.70
C GLU A 103 -12.20 -25.55 26.76
N GLU A 104 -13.37 -26.05 27.18
CA GLU A 104 -14.61 -25.96 26.41
C GLU A 104 -15.07 -24.49 26.22
N GLU A 105 -14.96 -23.66 27.27
CA GLU A 105 -15.25 -22.23 27.19
C GLU A 105 -14.28 -21.49 26.27
N LEU A 106 -12.99 -21.80 26.37
CA LEU A 106 -11.96 -21.20 25.52
C LEU A 106 -12.16 -21.60 24.05
N ILE A 107 -12.52 -22.86 23.78
CA ILE A 107 -12.85 -23.34 22.44
C ILE A 107 -14.09 -22.61 21.92
N SER A 108 -15.16 -22.51 22.71
CA SER A 108 -16.39 -21.80 22.31
C SER A 108 -16.13 -20.32 21.99
N LEU A 109 -15.30 -19.67 22.80
CA LEU A 109 -14.93 -18.26 22.58
C LEU A 109 -14.09 -18.10 21.30
N LYS A 110 -13.10 -18.98 21.09
CA LYS A 110 -12.30 -19.00 19.85
C LYS A 110 -13.16 -19.22 18.63
N GLU A 111 -14.09 -20.18 18.66
CA GLU A 111 -15.03 -20.44 17.56
C GLU A 111 -15.89 -19.21 17.26
N ARG A 112 -16.38 -18.49 18.28
CA ARG A 112 -17.15 -17.26 18.10
C ARG A 112 -16.32 -16.12 17.50
N ILE A 113 -15.05 -15.99 17.90
CA ILE A 113 -14.13 -15.01 17.32
C ILE A 113 -13.83 -15.37 15.87
N GLU A 114 -13.53 -16.63 15.60
CA GLU A 114 -13.23 -17.13 14.25
C GLU A 114 -14.43 -16.97 13.32
N LYS A 115 -15.65 -17.25 13.80
CA LYS A 115 -16.89 -16.97 13.07
C LYS A 115 -17.06 -15.49 12.75
N ARG A 116 -16.86 -14.59 13.71
CA ARG A 116 -16.94 -13.13 13.44
C ARG A 116 -15.86 -12.66 12.47
N ARG A 117 -14.66 -13.26 12.51
CA ARG A 117 -13.58 -12.94 11.56
C ARG A 117 -13.91 -13.44 10.16
N SER A 118 -14.43 -14.67 10.02
CA SER A 118 -14.81 -15.23 8.72
C SER A 118 -16.00 -14.48 8.11
N GLU A 119 -16.98 -14.08 8.92
CA GLU A 119 -18.10 -13.22 8.48
C GLU A 119 -17.61 -11.87 7.96
N ARG A 120 -16.71 -11.19 8.68
CA ARG A 120 -16.10 -9.93 8.21
C ARG A 120 -15.30 -10.12 6.91
N ALA A 121 -14.51 -11.19 6.84
CA ALA A 121 -13.75 -11.52 5.63
C ALA A 121 -14.67 -11.80 4.44
N GLU A 122 -15.79 -12.48 4.67
CA GLU A 122 -16.80 -12.76 3.64
C GLU A 122 -17.53 -11.48 3.20
N GLN A 123 -17.90 -10.60 4.15
CA GLN A 123 -18.48 -9.29 3.83
C GLN A 123 -17.53 -8.46 2.95
N HIS A 124 -16.24 -8.39 3.30
CA HIS A 124 -15.24 -7.72 2.47
C HIS A 124 -15.10 -8.37 1.09
N ARG A 125 -15.14 -9.70 1.00
CA ARG A 125 -15.09 -10.42 -0.28
C ARG A 125 -16.29 -10.06 -1.16
N ILE A 126 -17.50 -10.04 -0.59
CA ILE A 126 -18.74 -9.68 -1.29
C ILE A 126 -18.69 -8.22 -1.75
N ARG A 127 -18.25 -7.29 -0.91
CA ARG A 127 -18.09 -5.87 -1.30
C ARG A 127 -17.08 -5.73 -2.45
N SER A 128 -15.92 -6.38 -2.34
CA SER A 128 -14.90 -6.36 -3.40
C SER A 128 -15.39 -6.98 -4.71
N GLU A 129 -16.15 -8.07 -4.64
CA GLU A 129 -16.71 -8.73 -5.82
C GLU A 129 -17.78 -7.87 -6.51
N ARG A 130 -18.68 -7.24 -5.74
CA ARG A 130 -19.68 -6.30 -6.27
C ARG A 130 -19.00 -5.08 -6.93
N GLU A 131 -17.96 -4.54 -6.31
CA GLU A 131 -17.26 -3.38 -6.89
C GLU A 131 -16.47 -3.77 -8.15
N LYS A 132 -15.82 -4.94 -8.16
CA LYS A 132 -15.21 -5.50 -9.38
C LYS A 132 -16.24 -5.74 -10.48
N GLU A 133 -17.44 -6.20 -10.15
CA GLU A 133 -18.51 -6.39 -11.12
C GLU A 133 -18.97 -5.06 -11.73
N ARG A 134 -19.16 -4.02 -10.89
CA ARG A 134 -19.51 -2.66 -11.37
C ARG A 134 -18.43 -2.11 -12.29
N GLN A 135 -17.17 -2.21 -11.88
CA GLN A 135 -16.04 -1.77 -12.67
C GLN A 135 -15.97 -2.52 -14.01
N LYS A 136 -16.17 -3.85 -13.98
CA LYS A 136 -16.20 -4.67 -15.20
C LYS A 136 -17.35 -4.29 -16.14
N ARG A 137 -18.55 -3.97 -15.63
CA ARG A 137 -19.68 -3.50 -16.46
C ARG A 137 -19.37 -2.17 -17.14
N VAL A 138 -18.76 -1.22 -16.42
CA VAL A 138 -18.34 0.07 -16.98
C VAL A 138 -17.26 -0.12 -18.04
N GLU A 139 -16.30 -1.00 -17.79
CA GLU A 139 -15.24 -1.33 -18.75
C GLU A 139 -15.77 -2.06 -19.98
N GLU A 140 -16.74 -2.96 -19.83
CA GLU A 140 -17.38 -3.66 -20.94
C GLU A 140 -18.26 -2.73 -21.78
N GLU A 141 -19.03 -1.82 -21.16
CA GLU A 141 -19.80 -0.80 -21.88
C GLU A 141 -18.87 0.16 -22.65
N ARG A 142 -17.76 0.55 -22.00
CA ARG A 142 -16.72 1.35 -22.65
C ARG A 142 -16.05 0.60 -23.79
N ALA A 143 -15.72 -0.67 -23.61
CA ALA A 143 -15.12 -1.50 -24.65
C ALA A 143 -16.07 -1.68 -25.84
N ARG A 144 -17.36 -1.89 -25.60
CA ARG A 144 -18.38 -1.97 -26.66
C ARG A 144 -18.52 -0.64 -27.43
N LYS A 145 -18.50 0.49 -26.72
CA LYS A 145 -18.52 1.82 -27.35
C LYS A 145 -17.24 2.08 -28.15
N GLU A 146 -16.08 1.68 -27.64
CA GLU A 146 -14.80 1.77 -28.34
C GLU A 146 -14.75 0.85 -29.58
N GLU A 147 -15.38 -0.34 -29.54
CA GLU A 147 -15.50 -1.25 -30.69
C GLU A 147 -16.44 -0.69 -31.77
N GLU A 148 -17.57 -0.10 -31.39
CA GLU A 148 -18.49 0.56 -32.32
C GLU A 148 -17.87 1.82 -32.95
N GLU A 149 -17.12 2.63 -32.17
CA GLU A 149 -16.37 3.78 -32.68
C GLU A 149 -15.21 3.36 -33.58
N ALA A 150 -14.50 2.27 -33.26
CA ALA A 150 -13.44 1.73 -34.10
C ALA A 150 -13.97 1.18 -35.43
N LYS A 151 -15.13 0.50 -35.41
CA LYS A 151 -15.78 0.01 -36.63
C LYS A 151 -16.29 1.15 -37.50
N LYS A 152 -16.95 2.15 -36.90
CA LYS A 152 -17.41 3.36 -37.62
C LYS A 152 -16.23 4.14 -38.20
N LYS A 153 -15.12 4.25 -37.47
CA LYS A 153 -13.91 4.89 -37.97
C LYS A 153 -13.29 4.12 -39.13
N ALA A 154 -13.23 2.78 -39.05
CA ALA A 154 -12.73 1.95 -40.15
C ALA A 154 -13.62 2.08 -41.41
N GLU A 155 -14.95 2.15 -41.24
CA GLU A 155 -15.88 2.38 -42.34
C GLU A 155 -15.76 3.79 -42.93
N ASP A 156 -15.61 4.81 -42.08
CA ASP A 156 -15.40 6.20 -42.51
C ASP A 156 -14.04 6.37 -43.20
N ASP A 157 -12.98 5.70 -42.75
CA ASP A 157 -11.67 5.72 -43.40
C ASP A 157 -11.68 4.93 -44.72
N ALA A 158 -12.47 3.85 -44.81
CA ALA A 158 -12.70 3.14 -46.07
C ALA A 158 -13.53 3.98 -47.06
N LYS A 159 -14.58 4.67 -46.60
CA LYS A 159 -15.39 5.60 -47.42
C LYS A 159 -14.56 6.82 -47.82
N LYS A 160 -13.83 7.43 -46.88
CA LYS A 160 -12.88 8.53 -47.14
C LYS A 160 -11.79 8.11 -48.09
N LYS A 161 -11.22 6.90 -47.97
CA LYS A 161 -10.22 6.39 -48.93
C LYS A 161 -10.83 6.26 -50.33
N LYS A 162 -12.07 5.76 -50.44
CA LYS A 162 -12.81 5.68 -51.73
C LYS A 162 -13.11 7.05 -52.33
N THR A 163 -13.42 8.07 -51.51
CA THR A 163 -13.71 9.43 -51.99
C THR A 163 -12.45 10.30 -52.18
N LEU A 164 -11.41 10.10 -51.37
CA LEU A 164 -10.16 10.88 -51.36
C LEU A 164 -9.14 10.37 -52.39
N THR A 165 -9.33 9.19 -52.97
CA THR A 165 -8.66 8.83 -54.23
C THR A 165 -9.09 9.70 -55.42
N SER A 166 -10.14 10.52 -55.28
CA SER A 166 -10.60 11.42 -56.36
C SER A 166 -10.06 12.84 -56.27
N LEU A 167 -9.70 13.38 -55.10
CA LEU A 167 -9.22 14.76 -55.03
C LEU A 167 -8.09 14.95 -54.01
N HIS A 168 -7.05 15.58 -54.53
CA HIS A 168 -5.74 15.87 -53.99
C HIS A 168 -5.77 16.77 -52.72
N PHE A 169 -6.25 16.27 -51.58
CA PHE A 169 -6.26 16.98 -50.28
C PHE A 169 -5.31 16.32 -49.26
N GLY A 170 -4.02 16.25 -49.60
CA GLY A 170 -3.03 15.41 -48.92
C GLY A 170 -2.29 15.98 -47.70
N GLY A 171 -2.73 17.09 -47.09
CA GLY A 171 -1.93 17.75 -46.02
C GLY A 171 -2.49 17.65 -44.60
N TYR A 172 -3.81 17.78 -44.45
CA TYR A 172 -4.42 18.10 -43.15
C TYR A 172 -5.03 16.87 -42.45
N MET A 173 -5.64 15.95 -43.20
CA MET A 173 -6.31 14.77 -42.66
C MET A 173 -5.35 13.67 -42.16
N GLN A 174 -4.10 13.64 -42.65
CA GLN A 174 -3.10 12.66 -42.20
C GLN A 174 -2.55 12.96 -40.79
N ARG A 175 -2.72 14.21 -40.30
CA ARG A 175 -2.34 14.59 -38.92
C ARG A 175 -3.41 14.24 -37.89
N THR A 176 -4.68 14.23 -38.29
CA THR A 176 -5.82 13.91 -37.40
C THR A 176 -5.94 12.41 -37.17
N ASP A 177 -5.65 11.58 -38.17
CA ASP A 177 -5.77 10.12 -38.02
C ASP A 177 -4.70 9.52 -37.08
N ARG A 178 -3.49 10.09 -37.09
CA ARG A 178 -2.42 9.73 -36.14
C ARG A 178 -2.64 10.21 -34.69
N ARG A 179 -3.72 10.96 -34.42
CA ARG A 179 -4.14 11.44 -33.08
C ARG A 179 -5.29 10.63 -32.46
N SER A 180 -5.80 9.63 -33.17
CA SER A 180 -7.00 8.85 -32.78
C SER A 180 -6.72 7.67 -31.83
N GLY A 181 -5.51 7.56 -31.29
CA GLY A 181 -5.32 6.95 -29.97
C GLY A 181 -4.93 8.11 -29.07
N LYS A 182 -5.65 8.34 -27.97
CA LYS A 182 -5.36 9.41 -27.01
C LYS A 182 -4.01 9.13 -26.37
N LYS A 183 -2.93 9.41 -27.10
CA LYS A 183 -1.56 9.34 -26.61
C LYS A 183 -1.53 10.26 -25.42
N GLN A 184 -1.33 9.66 -24.24
CA GLN A 184 -1.21 10.38 -22.99
C GLN A 184 -0.34 11.61 -23.22
N THR A 185 -0.86 12.79 -22.91
CA THR A 185 -0.11 14.02 -23.17
C THR A 185 1.18 14.00 -22.37
N GLU A 186 2.26 14.64 -22.85
CA GLU A 186 3.52 14.71 -22.08
C GLU A 186 3.29 15.29 -20.68
N ARG A 187 2.27 16.16 -20.52
CA ARG A 187 1.82 16.67 -19.22
C ARG A 187 1.25 15.57 -18.32
N GLU A 188 0.37 14.72 -18.85
CA GLU A 188 -0.19 13.58 -18.11
C GLU A 188 0.87 12.54 -17.78
N LYS A 189 1.81 12.25 -18.70
CA LYS A 189 2.92 11.33 -18.44
C LYS A 189 3.82 11.86 -17.32
N LYS A 190 4.18 13.15 -17.38
CA LYS A 190 4.95 13.80 -16.31
C LYS A 190 4.19 13.73 -14.97
N LYS A 191 2.89 14.03 -14.96
CA LYS A 191 2.07 13.93 -13.74
C LYS A 191 2.05 12.51 -13.19
N LYS A 192 1.87 11.51 -14.06
CA LYS A 192 1.90 10.09 -13.68
C LYS A 192 3.24 9.70 -13.08
N ILE A 193 4.35 9.97 -13.77
CA ILE A 193 5.70 9.63 -13.29
C ILE A 193 6.03 10.32 -11.97
N LEU A 194 5.61 11.58 -11.77
CA LEU A 194 5.83 12.29 -10.51
C LEU A 194 4.96 11.73 -9.37
N SER A 195 3.72 11.34 -9.68
CA SER A 195 2.84 10.66 -8.73
C SER A 195 3.42 9.31 -8.31
N ASP A 196 3.88 8.49 -9.27
CA ASP A 196 4.49 7.18 -9.03
C ASP A 196 5.76 7.29 -8.17
N ARG A 197 6.50 8.40 -8.27
CA ARG A 197 7.70 8.69 -7.44
C ARG A 197 7.37 9.25 -6.06
N ARG A 198 6.15 9.78 -5.86
CA ARG A 198 5.75 10.38 -4.58
C ARG A 198 5.33 9.25 -3.64
N LYS A 199 6.13 9.02 -2.61
CA LYS A 199 5.77 8.11 -1.53
C LYS A 199 4.93 8.87 -0.50
N PRO A 200 3.70 8.44 -0.18
CA PRO A 200 2.96 9.02 0.93
C PRO A 200 3.76 8.80 2.23
N LEU A 201 3.70 9.78 3.13
CA LEU A 201 4.39 9.73 4.41
C LEU A 201 3.33 9.63 5.50
N ASN A 202 3.36 8.55 6.26
CA ASN A 202 2.63 8.46 7.53
C ASN A 202 3.64 8.78 8.66
N ILE A 203 3.31 9.78 9.48
CA ILE A 203 4.18 10.32 10.53
C ILE A 203 3.51 10.20 11.91
N GLU A 204 2.19 9.99 11.97
CA GLU A 204 1.39 10.20 13.18
C GLU A 204 1.64 9.14 14.26
N HIS A 205 1.92 7.89 13.87
CA HIS A 205 2.13 6.79 14.81
C HIS A 205 3.59 6.30 14.86
N LEU A 206 4.57 7.19 14.65
CA LEU A 206 5.99 6.83 14.71
C LEU A 206 6.64 7.28 16.03
N SER A 207 7.48 6.41 16.60
CA SER A 207 8.32 6.77 17.76
C SER A 207 9.40 7.80 17.37
N GLU A 208 9.90 8.57 18.33
CA GLU A 208 10.85 9.67 18.10
C GLU A 208 12.11 9.22 17.32
N ASP A 209 12.67 8.07 17.68
CA ASP A 209 13.84 7.52 16.98
C ASP A 209 13.53 7.16 15.52
N LYS A 210 12.35 6.60 15.23
CA LYS A 210 11.90 6.31 13.86
C LYS A 210 11.68 7.59 13.05
N ILE A 211 11.19 8.66 13.68
CA ILE A 211 11.03 9.97 13.04
C ILE A 211 12.40 10.54 12.65
N ARG A 212 13.41 10.45 13.53
CA ARG A 212 14.79 10.89 13.24
C ARG A 212 15.40 10.09 12.08
N GLU A 213 15.19 8.77 12.03
CA GLU A 213 15.63 7.94 10.91
C GLU A 213 14.95 8.34 9.60
N LYS A 214 13.63 8.56 9.62
CA LYS A 214 12.86 8.99 8.44
C LYS A 214 13.27 10.37 7.94
N ALA A 215 13.53 11.32 8.85
CA ALA A 215 14.06 12.63 8.49
C ALA A 215 15.42 12.52 7.77
N ASN A 216 16.31 11.66 8.28
CA ASN A 216 17.60 11.39 7.64
C ASN A 216 17.44 10.69 6.27
N GLU A 217 16.50 9.76 6.13
CA GLU A 217 16.18 9.10 4.85
C GLU A 217 15.70 10.13 3.80
N LEU A 218 14.74 10.99 4.18
CA LEU A 218 14.20 12.04 3.32
C LEU A 218 15.26 13.08 2.94
N TRP A 219 16.14 13.45 3.88
CA TRP A 219 17.25 14.36 3.60
C TRP A 219 18.22 13.76 2.57
N LYS A 220 18.62 12.49 2.73
CA LYS A 220 19.45 11.78 1.75
C LYS A 220 18.77 11.69 0.39
N TRP A 221 17.47 11.42 0.36
CA TRP A 221 16.68 11.35 -0.88
C TRP A 221 16.64 12.71 -1.59
N MET A 222 16.41 13.80 -0.87
CA MET A 222 16.45 15.16 -1.40
C MET A 222 17.83 15.48 -1.98
N HIS A 223 18.90 15.21 -1.24
CA HIS A 223 20.28 15.46 -1.67
C HIS A 223 20.63 14.67 -2.96
N GLN A 224 20.19 13.41 -3.06
CA GLN A 224 20.36 12.60 -4.26
C GLN A 224 19.66 13.22 -5.48
N LEU A 225 18.41 13.68 -5.32
CA LEU A 225 17.66 14.35 -6.39
C LEU A 225 18.31 15.66 -6.85
N GLU A 226 18.90 16.42 -5.93
CA GLU A 226 19.67 17.63 -6.24
C GLU A 226 20.93 17.33 -7.04
N ALA A 227 21.67 16.29 -6.67
CA ALA A 227 22.86 15.85 -7.39
C ALA A 227 22.50 15.43 -8.84
N GLU A 228 21.45 14.61 -9.01
CA GLU A 228 20.97 14.21 -10.34
C GLU A 228 20.51 15.40 -11.18
N LYS A 229 19.78 16.35 -10.58
CA LYS A 229 19.37 17.59 -11.24
C LYS A 229 20.59 18.37 -11.72
N PHE A 230 21.62 18.52 -10.89
CA PHE A 230 22.85 19.22 -11.25
C PHE A 230 23.55 18.56 -12.44
N GLU A 231 23.72 17.24 -12.42
CA GLU A 231 24.30 16.50 -13.55
C GLU A 231 23.50 16.69 -14.84
N LEU A 232 22.17 16.63 -14.77
CA LEU A 232 21.30 16.82 -15.93
C LEU A 232 21.39 18.24 -16.48
N GLN A 233 21.48 19.25 -15.61
CA GLN A 233 21.71 20.64 -16.02
C GLN A 233 23.05 20.80 -16.73
N TYR A 234 24.12 20.19 -16.22
CA TYR A 234 25.43 20.21 -16.85
C TYR A 234 25.42 19.51 -18.21
N LYS A 235 24.83 18.31 -18.29
CA LYS A 235 24.64 17.55 -19.54
C LYS A 235 23.84 18.36 -20.57
N PHE A 236 22.76 19.02 -20.15
CA PHE A 236 21.94 19.86 -21.01
C PHE A 236 22.72 21.07 -21.55
N ALA A 237 23.51 21.74 -20.70
CA ALA A 237 24.35 22.87 -21.13
C ALA A 237 25.38 22.43 -22.19
N ARG A 238 26.00 21.27 -22.00
CA ARG A 238 26.93 20.68 -22.97
C ARG A 238 26.24 20.33 -24.29
N GLN A 239 25.10 19.65 -24.24
CA GLN A 239 24.32 19.29 -25.43
C GLN A 239 23.88 20.54 -26.21
N LYS A 240 23.49 21.61 -25.52
CA LYS A 240 23.16 22.89 -26.15
C LYS A 240 24.35 23.48 -26.91
N TYR A 241 25.55 23.42 -26.34
CA TYR A 241 26.78 23.85 -27.00
C TYR A 241 27.13 23.00 -28.23
N GLU A 242 27.05 21.67 -28.11
CA GLU A 242 27.29 20.73 -29.21
C GLU A 242 26.28 20.94 -30.36
N ALA A 243 24.99 21.10 -30.04
CA ALA A 243 23.95 21.40 -31.02
C ALA A 243 24.18 22.75 -31.73
N SER A 244 24.63 23.78 -31.00
CA SER A 244 24.98 25.07 -31.59
C SER A 244 26.13 24.96 -32.60
N LYS A 245 27.17 24.17 -32.30
CA LYS A 245 28.27 23.92 -33.24
C LYS A 245 27.85 23.06 -34.44
N GLY A 246 27.01 22.06 -34.21
CA GLY A 246 26.48 21.20 -35.26
C GLY A 246 25.62 21.96 -36.27
N CYS A 247 24.77 22.88 -35.80
CA CYS A 247 23.95 23.73 -36.68
C CYS A 247 24.79 24.70 -37.51
N SER A 248 25.86 25.30 -36.96
CA SER A 248 26.73 26.18 -37.74
C SER A 248 27.50 25.43 -38.84
N ALA A 249 27.96 24.21 -38.57
CA ALA A 249 28.64 23.39 -39.57
C ALA A 249 27.68 22.95 -40.69
N ALA A 250 26.45 22.55 -40.34
CA ALA A 250 25.42 22.21 -41.32
C ALA A 250 24.96 23.42 -42.14
N ALA A 251 24.89 24.61 -41.54
CA ALA A 251 24.58 25.87 -42.23
C ALA A 251 25.69 26.27 -43.22
N LEU A 252 26.96 26.11 -42.84
CA LEU A 252 28.09 26.37 -43.75
C LEU A 252 28.13 25.35 -44.90
N LEU A 253 27.92 24.06 -44.62
CA LEU A 253 27.89 23.02 -45.65
C LEU A 253 26.72 23.21 -46.62
N SER A 254 25.53 23.59 -46.13
CA SER A 254 24.39 23.92 -46.99
C SER A 254 24.60 25.21 -47.77
N PHE A 255 25.23 26.24 -47.18
CA PHE A 255 25.62 27.45 -47.91
C PHE A 255 26.64 27.16 -49.00
N ILE A 256 27.68 26.36 -48.74
CA ILE A 256 28.69 25.95 -49.72
C ILE A 256 28.07 25.09 -50.81
N HIS A 257 27.17 24.14 -50.47
CA HIS A 257 26.49 23.30 -51.45
C HIS A 257 25.55 24.11 -52.35
N THR A 258 24.82 25.07 -51.78
CA THR A 258 23.93 25.97 -52.51
C THR A 258 24.74 26.94 -53.38
N PHE A 259 25.86 27.47 -52.87
CA PHE A 259 26.79 28.30 -53.62
C PHE A 259 27.39 27.53 -54.80
N LEU A 260 27.88 26.31 -54.60
CA LEU A 260 28.39 25.46 -55.70
C LEU A 260 27.32 25.10 -56.74
N LEU A 261 26.05 24.96 -56.33
CA LEU A 261 24.93 24.74 -57.25
C LEU A 261 24.58 25.99 -58.06
N ILE A 262 24.74 27.18 -57.47
CA ILE A 262 24.45 28.47 -58.12
C ILE A 262 25.64 28.93 -58.99
N THR A 263 26.88 28.65 -58.59
CA THR A 263 28.11 29.08 -59.27
C THR A 263 28.80 27.96 -60.07
N GLY A 264 28.17 26.78 -60.18
CA GLY A 264 28.66 25.67 -61.01
C GLY A 264 28.66 26.03 -62.50
N PRO A 265 29.61 25.49 -63.29
CA PRO A 265 30.09 26.13 -64.51
C PRO A 265 29.04 26.24 -65.60
N TYR A 266 28.97 27.42 -66.22
CA TYR A 266 28.32 27.68 -67.49
C TYR A 266 28.74 26.62 -68.53
N ARG A 267 27.80 25.73 -68.86
CA ARG A 267 27.89 24.75 -69.94
C ARG A 267 27.78 25.48 -71.28
N ALA A 268 28.91 25.80 -71.91
CA ALA A 268 28.95 26.30 -73.28
C ALA A 268 29.34 25.17 -74.26
N GLY A 269 28.52 24.98 -75.29
CA GLY A 269 28.97 24.55 -76.62
C GLY A 269 29.04 23.05 -76.91
N GLN A 270 28.40 22.64 -78.00
CA GLN A 270 28.37 21.28 -78.52
C GLN A 270 29.73 20.82 -79.09
N GLY A 271 30.03 19.53 -78.91
CA GLY A 271 31.07 18.82 -79.65
C GLY A 271 30.91 17.32 -79.44
N LYS A 272 30.40 16.61 -80.45
CA LYS A 272 30.36 15.14 -80.50
C LYS A 272 31.81 14.62 -80.45
N ALA A 273 32.15 13.80 -79.46
CA ALA A 273 33.25 12.85 -79.55
C ALA A 273 33.05 11.70 -78.56
N ASN A 274 33.13 10.48 -79.08
CA ASN A 274 33.20 9.22 -78.36
C ASN A 274 34.26 9.25 -77.24
N ALA A 275 33.94 8.70 -76.07
CA ALA A 275 34.90 8.00 -75.21
C ALA A 275 34.15 7.24 -74.10
N ASP A 276 33.73 6.02 -74.43
CA ASP A 276 33.75 4.92 -73.48
C ASP A 276 35.20 4.75 -73.01
N SER A 277 35.55 5.32 -71.86
CA SER A 277 36.69 4.94 -71.02
C SER A 277 36.75 5.93 -69.85
N THR A 278 37.19 5.48 -68.67
CA THR A 278 37.58 6.32 -67.51
C THR A 278 36.55 6.64 -66.41
N ILE A 279 35.51 5.83 -66.17
CA ILE A 279 34.88 5.74 -64.83
C ILE A 279 34.62 4.27 -64.44
N ASN A 280 35.67 3.46 -64.51
CA ASN A 280 35.68 2.10 -63.93
C ASN A 280 37.01 1.75 -63.22
N VAL A 281 37.78 2.76 -62.78
CA VAL A 281 39.09 2.55 -62.12
C VAL A 281 39.11 2.97 -60.64
N LEU A 282 38.00 3.47 -60.08
CA LEU A 282 37.90 3.81 -58.65
C LEU A 282 36.82 3.02 -57.89
N ARG A 283 36.50 1.81 -58.37
CA ARG A 283 35.71 0.81 -57.61
C ARG A 283 36.57 -0.30 -56.98
N ASN A 284 37.87 -0.38 -57.29
CA ASN A 284 38.81 -1.35 -56.69
C ASN A 284 40.08 -0.67 -56.16
N ARG A 285 39.98 0.07 -55.04
CA ARG A 285 41.18 0.45 -54.26
C ARG A 285 40.91 0.81 -52.79
N VAL A 286 39.93 0.19 -52.14
CA VAL A 286 39.86 0.10 -50.67
C VAL A 286 39.35 -1.30 -50.32
N SER A 287 40.17 -2.31 -50.61
CA SER A 287 39.97 -3.66 -50.07
C SER A 287 41.27 -4.34 -49.66
N ASP A 288 42.35 -3.57 -49.46
CA ASP A 288 43.64 -4.07 -48.95
C ASP A 288 44.32 -3.02 -48.08
N HIS A 289 43.79 -2.77 -46.88
CA HIS A 289 44.58 -2.30 -45.72
C HIS A 289 43.79 -2.45 -44.42
N GLN A 290 43.57 -3.70 -44.01
CA GLN A 290 43.52 -4.14 -42.62
C GLN A 290 43.87 -5.64 -42.60
N LYS A 291 45.17 -5.89 -42.59
CA LYS A 291 45.77 -7.01 -41.88
C LYS A 291 46.65 -6.39 -40.80
#